data_AF-K1YJW0-F1
#
_entry.id   AF-K1YJW0-F1
#
_cell.length_a   1.000
_cell.length_b   1.000
_cell.length_c   1.000
_cell.angle_alpha   90.00
_cell.angle_beta   90.00
_cell.angle_gamma   90.00
#
_symmetry.space_group_name_H-M   'P 1'
#
loop_
_entity.id
_entity.type
_entity.pdbx_description
1 polymer ?
#
loop_
_entity_poly.entity_id
_entity_poly.type
_entity_poly.pdbx_seq_one_letter_code
_entity_poly.pdbx_strand_id
1 'polypeptide(L)'
;MADEVGWTGLDGINVWWEVREDSNKITEAAIRRIQDDQKKAQQVSQDIKNDKATNAKFAKFLAFLLKDIKNDHVIKQIYTVFFKTRNEETELVHLRKSMNTVVVVGIFMPFYQEEIKELELQSFYQDIFYFDGDIHLTKYIEYIKKLLPKYHDNIVIDKKEFTKLLTHIAEYYHLTEKLSTEKAIEFEDTIKKELSLNE
;
A
#
# COMPACT_ATOMS: atom_id res chain seq x y z
N MET A 1 -31.42 86.79 -28.09
CA MET A 1 -31.36 86.85 -26.62
C MET A 1 -32.42 85.90 -26.11
N ALA A 2 -32.00 84.98 -25.23
CA ALA A 2 -32.70 84.38 -24.11
C ALA A 2 -34.18 83.92 -24.25
N ASP A 3 -34.36 82.67 -23.79
CA ASP A 3 -35.54 82.13 -23.08
C ASP A 3 -36.76 81.70 -23.93
N GLU A 4 -37.44 80.58 -23.69
CA GLU A 4 -37.32 79.50 -22.71
C GLU A 4 -38.31 78.37 -23.15
N VAL A 5 -37.90 77.13 -22.88
CA VAL A 5 -38.70 76.02 -22.31
C VAL A 5 -39.87 75.42 -23.09
N GLY A 6 -39.76 74.10 -23.32
CA GLY A 6 -40.93 73.23 -23.41
C GLY A 6 -40.66 71.81 -23.91
N TRP A 7 -39.71 71.06 -23.34
CA TRP A 7 -39.65 69.60 -23.53
C TRP A 7 -39.64 68.89 -22.18
N THR A 8 -40.70 68.11 -21.95
CA THR A 8 -40.93 67.26 -20.79
C THR A 8 -40.15 65.96 -20.93
N GLY A 9 -39.54 65.49 -19.82
CA GLY A 9 -39.38 64.06 -19.60
C GLY A 9 -38.03 63.62 -19.05
N LEU A 10 -38.10 63.12 -17.80
CA LEU A 10 -37.25 62.08 -17.21
C LEU A 10 -35.89 62.50 -16.67
N ASP A 11 -35.94 63.01 -15.44
CA ASP A 11 -35.33 62.41 -14.25
C ASP A 11 -33.93 61.78 -14.39
N GLY A 12 -32.96 62.51 -13.83
CA GLY A 12 -32.24 61.96 -12.67
C GLY A 12 -31.06 61.05 -12.98
N ILE A 13 -29.97 61.64 -13.47
CA ILE A 13 -28.63 61.07 -13.34
C ILE A 13 -28.25 61.04 -11.85
N ASN A 14 -28.08 59.84 -11.28
CA ASN A 14 -27.27 59.65 -10.09
C ASN A 14 -26.72 58.21 -10.07
N VAL A 15 -25.51 58.01 -10.60
CA VAL A 15 -24.80 56.73 -10.56
C VAL A 15 -23.35 56.94 -10.17
N TRP A 16 -23.10 57.06 -8.86
CA TRP A 16 -21.83 56.79 -8.15
C TRP A 16 -22.26 56.61 -6.67
N TRP A 17 -22.05 55.51 -5.93
CA TRP A 17 -20.78 54.98 -5.42
C TRP A 17 -20.96 53.64 -4.66
N GLU A 18 -21.14 52.48 -5.30
CA GLU A 18 -21.22 51.23 -4.51
C GLU A 18 -20.71 49.97 -5.22
N VAL A 19 -19.51 50.00 -5.80
CA VAL A 19 -18.87 48.74 -6.25
C VAL A 19 -17.34 48.84 -6.16
N ARG A 20 -16.74 48.78 -4.97
CA ARG A 20 -15.27 48.57 -4.84
C ARG A 20 -14.78 47.73 -3.64
N GLU A 21 -15.63 47.03 -2.89
CA GLU A 21 -15.15 46.08 -1.87
C GLU A 21 -15.22 44.60 -2.27
N ASP A 22 -16.20 44.18 -3.08
CA ASP A 22 -16.37 42.76 -3.42
C ASP A 22 -15.36 42.24 -4.45
N SER A 23 -14.90 43.10 -5.38
CA SER A 23 -13.96 42.66 -6.41
C SER A 23 -12.58 42.29 -5.84
N ASN A 24 -12.12 42.96 -4.78
CA ASN A 24 -10.86 42.63 -4.11
C ASN A 24 -10.96 41.34 -3.28
N LYS A 25 -12.08 41.11 -2.58
CA LYS A 25 -12.31 39.88 -1.80
C LYS A 25 -12.43 38.64 -2.69
N ILE A 26 -13.08 38.77 -3.85
CA ILE A 26 -13.19 37.69 -4.85
C ILE A 26 -11.81 37.36 -5.44
N THR A 27 -10.97 38.37 -5.67
CA THR A 27 -9.62 38.20 -6.23
C THR A 27 -8.65 37.59 -5.22
N GLU A 28 -8.64 38.06 -3.97
CA GLU A 28 -7.80 37.46 -2.91
C GLU A 28 -8.24 36.05 -2.55
N ALA A 29 -9.54 35.78 -2.49
CA ALA A 29 -10.06 34.42 -2.26
C ALA A 29 -9.71 33.49 -3.44
N ALA A 30 -9.76 33.98 -4.68
CA ALA A 30 -9.32 33.23 -5.85
C ALA A 30 -7.80 32.97 -5.85
N ILE A 31 -6.99 33.97 -5.49
CA ILE A 31 -5.53 33.82 -5.35
C ILE A 31 -5.19 32.82 -4.25
N ARG A 32 -5.86 32.88 -3.10
CA ARG A 32 -5.68 31.91 -2.00
C ARG A 32 -6.06 30.50 -2.43
N ARG A 33 -7.18 30.32 -3.14
CA ARG A 33 -7.59 29.02 -3.69
C ARG A 33 -6.55 28.47 -4.69
N ILE A 34 -6.07 29.31 -5.60
CA ILE A 34 -5.02 28.91 -6.56
C ILE A 34 -3.72 28.51 -5.84
N GLN A 35 -3.31 29.25 -4.81
CA GLN A 35 -2.14 28.91 -4.01
C GLN A 35 -2.31 27.61 -3.21
N ASP A 36 -3.50 27.38 -2.64
CA ASP A 36 -3.82 26.15 -1.91
C ASP A 36 -3.88 24.94 -2.83
N ASP A 37 -4.45 25.09 -4.04
CA ASP A 37 -4.50 24.04 -5.04
C ASP A 37 -3.09 23.72 -5.59
N GLN A 38 -2.23 24.73 -5.77
CA GLN A 38 -0.83 24.52 -6.11
C GLN A 38 -0.06 23.75 -5.02
N LYS A 39 -0.25 24.10 -3.74
CA LYS A 39 0.36 23.38 -2.62
C LYS A 39 -0.11 21.93 -2.57
N LYS A 40 -1.41 21.68 -2.74
CA LYS A 40 -1.96 20.32 -2.82
C LYS A 40 -1.40 19.55 -4.01
N ALA A 41 -1.31 20.15 -5.19
CA ALA A 41 -0.74 19.51 -6.36
C ALA A 41 0.75 19.18 -6.19
N GLN A 42 1.52 20.06 -5.54
CA GLN A 42 2.92 19.80 -5.18
C GLN A 42 3.03 18.66 -4.16
N GLN A 43 2.18 18.64 -3.14
CA GLN A 43 2.11 17.56 -2.16
C GLN A 43 1.79 16.23 -2.85
N VAL A 44 0.74 16.17 -3.66
CA VAL A 44 0.36 14.97 -4.42
C VAL A 44 1.48 14.52 -5.37
N SER A 45 2.17 15.46 -6.04
CA SER A 45 3.30 15.12 -6.91
C SER A 45 4.48 14.55 -6.11
N GLN A 46 4.75 15.09 -4.92
CA GLN A 46 5.78 14.58 -4.04
C GLN A 46 5.40 13.21 -3.48
N ASP A 47 4.14 13.00 -3.11
CA ASP A 47 3.60 11.71 -2.68
C ASP A 47 3.75 10.66 -3.79
N ILE A 48 3.37 10.99 -5.03
CA ILE A 48 3.57 10.11 -6.20
C ILE A 48 5.05 9.76 -6.42
N LYS A 49 5.96 10.74 -6.28
CA LYS A 49 7.41 10.49 -6.40
C LYS A 49 7.91 9.58 -5.28
N ASN A 50 7.47 9.82 -4.06
CA ASN A 50 7.81 9.01 -2.88
C ASN A 50 7.27 7.58 -3.03
N ASP A 51 6.05 7.41 -3.51
CA ASP A 51 5.44 6.11 -3.80
C ASP A 51 6.22 5.36 -4.87
N LYS A 52 6.62 6.05 -5.96
CA LYS A 52 7.44 5.45 -7.01
C LYS A 52 8.81 5.00 -6.50
N ALA A 53 9.45 5.82 -5.66
CA ALA A 53 10.74 5.49 -5.06
C ALA A 53 10.62 4.29 -4.09
N THR A 54 9.57 4.28 -3.28
CA THR A 54 9.24 3.19 -2.35
C THR A 54 8.96 1.89 -3.10
N ASN A 55 8.12 1.94 -4.14
CA ASN A 55 7.85 0.80 -5.01
C ASN A 55 9.11 0.27 -5.69
N ALA A 56 10.04 1.15 -6.07
CA ALA A 56 11.32 0.73 -6.63
C ALA A 56 12.19 -0.01 -5.61
N LYS A 57 12.19 0.39 -4.33
CA LYS A 57 12.89 -0.32 -3.24
C LYS A 57 12.32 -1.72 -3.05
N PHE A 58 10.99 -1.84 -2.97
CA PHE A 58 10.31 -3.14 -2.89
C PHE A 58 10.59 -4.03 -4.10
N ALA A 59 10.58 -3.47 -5.32
CA ALA A 59 10.90 -4.22 -6.54
C ALA A 59 12.36 -4.70 -6.56
N LYS A 60 13.32 -3.88 -6.08
CA LYS A 60 14.72 -4.30 -5.92
C LYS A 60 14.85 -5.46 -4.94
N PHE A 61 14.16 -5.40 -3.79
CA PHE A 61 14.14 -6.51 -2.85
C PHE A 61 13.57 -7.78 -3.49
N LEU A 62 12.45 -7.71 -4.20
CA LEU A 62 11.89 -8.87 -4.89
C LEU A 62 12.86 -9.47 -5.92
N ALA A 63 13.54 -8.62 -6.69
CA ALA A 63 14.52 -9.09 -7.67
C ALA A 63 15.70 -9.79 -7.00
N PHE A 64 16.16 -9.26 -5.86
CA PHE A 64 17.15 -9.90 -5.02
C PHE A 64 16.64 -11.25 -4.47
N LEU A 65 15.45 -11.27 -3.86
CA LEU A 65 14.83 -12.45 -3.28
C LEU A 65 14.72 -13.61 -4.29
N LEU A 66 14.20 -13.32 -5.48
CA LEU A 66 14.03 -14.31 -6.54
C LEU A 66 15.37 -14.80 -7.11
N LYS A 67 16.43 -14.00 -6.99
CA LYS A 67 17.79 -14.40 -7.36
C LYS A 67 18.43 -15.26 -6.27
N ASP A 68 18.19 -14.95 -5.01
CA ASP A 68 18.85 -15.59 -3.88
C ASP A 68 18.25 -16.96 -3.54
N ILE A 69 16.92 -17.07 -3.46
CA ILE A 69 16.23 -18.34 -3.17
C ILE A 69 16.54 -19.36 -4.27
N LYS A 70 17.23 -20.44 -3.90
CA LYS A 70 17.61 -21.54 -4.83
C LYS A 70 16.61 -22.68 -4.86
N ASN A 71 15.59 -22.65 -4.01
CA ASN A 71 14.60 -23.71 -3.92
C ASN A 71 13.43 -23.43 -4.89
N ASP A 72 13.35 -24.25 -5.94
CA ASP A 72 12.31 -24.16 -6.96
C ASP A 72 10.89 -24.29 -6.40
N HIS A 73 10.70 -25.08 -5.34
CA HIS A 73 9.39 -25.21 -4.68
C HIS A 73 8.97 -23.92 -4.00
N VAL A 74 9.89 -23.24 -3.31
CA VAL A 74 9.63 -21.93 -2.70
C VAL A 74 9.31 -20.90 -3.80
N ILE A 75 10.13 -20.81 -4.84
CA ILE A 75 9.91 -19.86 -5.96
C ILE A 75 8.57 -20.09 -6.65
N LYS A 76 8.25 -21.34 -6.99
CA LYS A 76 6.98 -21.71 -7.63
C LYS A 76 5.79 -21.33 -6.74
N GLN A 77 5.94 -21.50 -5.44
CA GLN A 77 4.88 -21.21 -4.48
C GLN A 77 4.69 -19.70 -4.28
N ILE A 78 5.77 -18.90 -4.25
CA ILE A 78 5.70 -17.42 -4.29
C ILE A 78 4.89 -16.98 -5.51
N TYR A 79 5.21 -17.53 -6.69
CA TYR A 79 4.51 -17.21 -7.92
C TYR A 79 3.03 -17.59 -7.87
N THR A 80 2.72 -18.74 -7.28
CA THR A 80 1.35 -19.26 -7.19
C THR A 80 0.50 -18.43 -6.25
N VAL A 81 1.06 -17.99 -5.13
CA VAL A 81 0.36 -17.21 -4.11
C VAL A 81 0.16 -15.76 -4.55
N PHE A 82 1.22 -15.11 -5.04
CA PHE A 82 1.20 -13.65 -5.22
C PHE A 82 1.04 -13.17 -6.65
N PHE A 83 1.26 -14.04 -7.65
CA PHE A 83 1.21 -13.66 -9.06
C PHE A 83 0.04 -14.30 -9.81
N LYS A 84 -0.66 -15.25 -9.18
CA LYS A 84 -1.83 -15.91 -9.76
C LYS A 84 -3.09 -15.66 -8.94
N THR A 85 -4.21 -15.54 -9.62
CA THR A 85 -5.54 -15.57 -9.02
C THR A 85 -6.39 -16.56 -9.81
N ARG A 86 -7.06 -17.45 -9.10
CA ARG A 86 -8.08 -18.33 -9.68
C ARG A 86 -9.42 -17.60 -9.65
N ASN A 87 -10.11 -17.55 -10.79
CA ASN A 87 -11.49 -17.12 -10.82
C ASN A 87 -12.37 -18.26 -10.26
N GLU A 88 -13.17 -17.99 -9.24
CA GLU A 88 -13.95 -19.02 -8.53
C GLU A 88 -15.08 -19.62 -9.40
N GLU A 89 -15.61 -18.87 -10.37
CA GLU A 89 -16.72 -19.29 -11.22
C GLU A 89 -16.27 -20.11 -12.44
N THR A 90 -15.08 -19.81 -12.97
CA THR A 90 -14.56 -20.38 -14.23
C THR A 90 -13.37 -21.29 -14.05
N GLU A 91 -12.81 -21.36 -12.83
CA GLU A 91 -11.56 -22.04 -12.46
C GLU A 91 -10.32 -21.58 -13.24
N LEU A 92 -10.43 -20.56 -14.09
CA LEU A 92 -9.33 -20.03 -14.87
C LEU A 92 -8.31 -19.33 -13.97
N VAL A 93 -7.04 -19.61 -14.23
CA VAL A 93 -5.91 -19.02 -13.50
C VAL A 93 -5.37 -17.85 -14.31
N HIS A 94 -5.47 -16.65 -13.76
CA HIS A 94 -4.99 -15.41 -14.36
C HIS A 94 -3.76 -14.88 -13.63
N LEU A 95 -2.90 -14.16 -14.37
CA LEU A 95 -1.84 -13.39 -13.75
C LEU A 95 -2.41 -12.13 -13.10
N ARG A 96 -1.99 -11.87 -11.86
CA ARG A 96 -2.39 -10.67 -11.14
C ARG A 96 -1.79 -9.44 -11.81
N LYS A 97 -2.60 -8.39 -11.98
CA LYS A 97 -2.14 -7.07 -12.46
C LYS A 97 -1.35 -6.32 -11.39
N SER A 98 -1.60 -6.61 -10.12
CA SER A 98 -0.94 -6.01 -8.97
C SER A 98 -0.87 -7.02 -7.83
N MET A 99 0.19 -6.95 -7.03
CA MET A 99 0.35 -7.73 -5.79
C MET A 99 0.68 -6.76 -4.66
N ASN A 100 0.29 -7.10 -3.42
CA ASN A 100 0.81 -6.38 -2.26
C ASN A 100 2.25 -6.81 -1.96
N THR A 101 3.19 -6.11 -2.60
CA THR A 101 4.62 -6.37 -2.45
C THR A 101 5.12 -6.20 -1.01
N VAL A 102 4.45 -5.37 -0.20
CA VAL A 102 4.81 -5.15 1.21
C VAL A 102 4.61 -6.43 2.02
N VAL A 103 3.57 -7.22 1.72
CA VAL A 103 3.35 -8.53 2.36
C VAL A 103 4.42 -9.52 1.93
N VAL A 104 4.72 -9.60 0.62
CA VAL A 104 5.72 -10.53 0.09
C VAL A 104 7.07 -10.25 0.74
N VAL A 105 7.52 -9.00 0.72
CA VAL A 105 8.78 -8.60 1.36
C VAL A 105 8.73 -8.85 2.87
N GLY A 106 7.60 -8.56 3.51
CA GLY A 106 7.41 -8.79 4.94
C GLY A 106 7.58 -10.24 5.35
N ILE A 107 7.10 -11.19 4.56
CA ILE A 107 7.24 -12.64 4.85
C ILE A 107 8.71 -13.05 4.90
N PHE A 108 9.55 -12.48 4.03
CA PHE A 108 10.96 -12.83 3.94
C PHE A 108 11.89 -11.94 4.76
N MET A 109 11.39 -10.81 5.23
CA MET A 109 12.14 -9.81 6.00
C MET A 109 12.97 -10.41 7.15
N PRO A 110 12.46 -11.36 7.97
CA PRO A 110 13.25 -11.92 9.07
C PRO A 110 14.53 -12.63 8.65
N PHE A 111 14.61 -13.11 7.41
CA PHE A 111 15.76 -13.84 6.86
C PHE A 111 16.76 -12.96 6.11
N TYR A 112 16.33 -11.76 5.69
CA TYR A 112 17.10 -10.82 4.86
C TYR A 112 17.16 -9.44 5.51
N GLN A 113 17.51 -9.43 6.79
CA GLN A 113 17.46 -8.20 7.58
C GLN A 113 18.42 -7.15 7.01
N GLU A 114 19.63 -7.55 6.61
CA GLU A 114 20.65 -6.66 6.06
C GLU A 114 20.17 -5.97 4.79
N GLU A 115 19.60 -6.71 3.83
CA GLU A 115 19.08 -6.15 2.58
C GLU A 115 17.87 -5.23 2.83
N ILE A 116 17.04 -5.54 3.83
CA ILE A 116 15.95 -4.67 4.27
C ILE A 116 16.50 -3.37 4.87
N LYS A 117 17.65 -3.43 5.55
CA LYS A 117 18.33 -2.23 6.05
C LYS A 117 18.90 -1.38 4.93
N GLU A 118 19.61 -2.00 4.00
CA GLU A 118 20.24 -1.33 2.85
C GLU A 118 19.21 -0.64 1.94
N LEU A 119 18.05 -1.26 1.76
CA LEU A 119 16.96 -0.68 0.97
C LEU A 119 16.09 0.31 1.77
N GLU A 120 16.42 0.55 3.04
CA GLU A 120 15.69 1.43 3.96
C GLU A 120 14.20 1.06 4.08
N LEU A 121 13.90 -0.25 4.10
CA LEU A 121 12.55 -0.78 4.22
C LEU A 121 12.16 -1.12 5.68
N GLN A 122 13.11 -1.01 6.61
CA GLN A 122 12.92 -1.33 8.04
C GLN A 122 11.73 -0.59 8.67
N SER A 123 11.56 0.69 8.34
CA SER A 123 10.51 1.56 8.93
C SER A 123 9.10 1.06 8.68
N PHE A 124 8.88 0.30 7.61
CA PHE A 124 7.58 -0.35 7.38
C PHE A 124 7.31 -1.38 8.49
N TYR A 125 8.29 -2.23 8.78
CA TYR A 125 8.08 -3.39 9.65
C TYR A 125 8.38 -3.12 11.14
N GLN A 126 8.87 -1.93 11.49
CA GLN A 126 9.35 -1.61 12.85
C GLN A 126 8.33 -1.89 13.98
N ASP A 127 7.03 -1.74 13.71
CA ASP A 127 6.00 -1.94 14.75
C ASP A 127 5.65 -3.42 14.96
N ILE A 128 6.03 -4.29 14.02
CA ILE A 128 5.67 -5.72 14.04
C ILE A 128 6.89 -6.63 14.17
N PHE A 129 8.09 -6.09 13.96
CA PHE A 129 9.34 -6.83 13.96
C PHE A 129 10.28 -6.35 15.05
N TYR A 130 10.56 -7.23 16.01
CA TYR A 130 11.67 -7.11 16.94
C TYR A 130 12.32 -8.49 17.06
N PHE A 131 13.48 -8.67 16.44
CA PHE A 131 14.28 -9.88 16.64
C PHE A 131 15.57 -9.55 17.36
N ASP A 132 15.59 -9.84 18.65
CA ASP A 132 16.82 -10.13 19.40
C ASP A 132 17.05 -11.65 19.33
N GLY A 133 18.03 -12.06 18.52
CA GLY A 133 18.47 -13.46 18.37
C GLY A 133 17.82 -14.25 17.23
N ASP A 134 18.14 -15.54 17.18
CA ASP A 134 17.79 -16.43 16.06
C ASP A 134 16.27 -16.58 15.87
N ILE A 135 15.88 -16.65 14.60
CA ILE A 135 14.52 -16.97 14.18
C ILE A 135 14.28 -18.48 14.31
N HIS A 136 13.22 -18.84 15.02
CA HIS A 136 12.72 -20.21 15.10
C HIS A 136 11.21 -20.21 14.79
N LEU A 137 10.64 -21.38 14.50
CA LEU A 137 9.26 -21.50 14.01
C LEU A 137 8.26 -20.69 14.85
N THR A 138 8.24 -20.84 16.18
CA THR A 138 7.28 -20.11 17.03
C THR A 138 7.36 -18.58 16.86
N LYS A 139 8.57 -18.00 16.87
CA LYS A 139 8.76 -16.56 16.63
C LYS A 139 8.31 -16.15 15.23
N TYR A 140 8.59 -16.98 14.22
CA TYR A 140 8.15 -16.72 12.85
C TYR A 140 6.63 -16.72 12.74
N ILE A 141 5.95 -17.67 13.38
CA ILE A 141 4.48 -17.72 13.42
C ILE A 141 3.92 -16.46 14.09
N GLU A 142 4.44 -16.08 15.26
CA GLU A 142 4.03 -14.87 15.96
C GLU A 142 4.25 -13.60 15.13
N TYR A 143 5.32 -13.56 14.36
CA TYR A 143 5.59 -12.48 13.42
C TYR A 143 4.56 -12.45 12.28
N ILE A 144 4.26 -13.58 11.64
CA ILE A 144 3.26 -13.66 10.57
C ILE A 144 1.87 -13.25 11.08
N LYS A 145 1.50 -13.61 12.32
CA LYS A 145 0.26 -13.17 12.99
C LYS A 145 0.15 -11.64 13.08
N LYS A 146 1.27 -10.92 13.18
CA LYS A 146 1.29 -9.45 13.20
C LYS A 146 1.36 -8.84 11.80
N LEU A 147 2.05 -9.51 10.88
CA LEU A 147 2.25 -9.03 9.51
C LEU A 147 0.95 -9.00 8.71
N LEU A 148 0.18 -10.10 8.73
CA LEU A 148 -0.99 -10.25 7.87
C LEU A 148 -2.08 -9.23 8.16
N PRO A 149 -2.52 -8.99 9.41
CA PRO A 149 -3.55 -7.98 9.67
C PRO A 149 -3.10 -6.56 9.30
N LYS A 150 -1.81 -6.24 9.50
CA LYS A 150 -1.28 -4.90 9.25
C LYS A 150 -1.15 -4.56 7.77
N TYR A 151 -0.78 -5.54 6.94
CA TYR A 151 -0.52 -5.34 5.52
C TYR A 151 -1.46 -6.12 4.61
N HIS A 152 -2.60 -6.61 5.11
CA HIS A 152 -3.52 -7.44 4.33
C HIS A 152 -3.79 -6.84 2.93
N ASP A 153 -3.76 -7.71 1.92
CA ASP A 153 -4.04 -7.32 0.54
C ASP A 153 -5.55 -7.09 0.38
N ASN A 154 -5.93 -6.21 -0.55
CA ASN A 154 -7.33 -6.07 -0.97
C ASN A 154 -7.78 -7.24 -1.88
N ILE A 155 -6.85 -8.15 -2.21
CA ILE A 155 -7.05 -9.30 -3.08
C ILE A 155 -7.02 -10.58 -2.23
N VAL A 156 -8.04 -11.42 -2.39
CA VAL A 156 -8.13 -12.73 -1.75
C VAL A 156 -6.91 -13.59 -2.14
N ILE A 157 -6.13 -13.98 -1.14
CA ILE A 157 -5.03 -14.93 -1.30
C ILE A 157 -5.60 -16.34 -1.13
N ASP A 158 -5.23 -17.25 -2.05
CA ASP A 158 -5.56 -18.67 -1.87
C ASP A 158 -4.84 -19.20 -0.63
N LYS A 159 -5.64 -19.55 0.38
CA LYS A 159 -5.18 -19.94 1.72
C LYS A 159 -4.34 -21.21 1.68
N LYS A 160 -4.77 -22.18 0.88
CA LYS A 160 -4.11 -23.48 0.78
C LYS A 160 -2.74 -23.29 0.15
N GLU A 161 -2.66 -22.45 -0.88
CA GLU A 161 -1.40 -22.11 -1.52
C GLU A 161 -0.51 -21.24 -0.61
N PHE A 162 -1.10 -20.35 0.19
CA PHE A 162 -0.38 -19.50 1.14
C PHE A 162 0.22 -20.29 2.30
N THR A 163 -0.54 -21.20 2.90
CA THR A 163 -0.01 -22.12 3.90
C THR A 163 1.16 -22.92 3.35
N LYS A 164 0.99 -23.55 2.17
CA LYS A 164 2.08 -24.29 1.52
C LYS A 164 3.33 -23.45 1.34
N LEU A 165 3.19 -22.17 0.97
CA LEU A 165 4.33 -21.26 0.85
C LEU A 165 5.05 -21.14 2.18
N LEU A 166 4.33 -20.85 3.25
CA LEU A 166 4.92 -20.65 4.54
C LEU A 166 5.56 -21.93 5.12
N THR A 167 4.98 -23.11 4.84
CA THR A 167 5.58 -24.41 5.12
C THR A 167 6.91 -24.57 4.38
N HIS A 168 6.94 -24.33 3.06
CA HIS A 168 8.19 -24.41 2.28
C HIS A 168 9.25 -23.42 2.77
N ILE A 169 8.85 -22.22 3.21
CA ILE A 169 9.77 -21.22 3.79
C ILE A 169 10.36 -21.73 5.11
N ALA A 170 9.52 -22.26 6.00
CA ALA A 170 9.99 -22.79 7.29
C ALA A 170 10.95 -23.97 7.11
N GLU A 171 10.71 -24.83 6.13
CA GLU A 171 11.62 -25.92 5.76
C GLU A 171 12.92 -25.40 5.14
N TYR A 172 12.82 -24.44 4.20
CA TYR A 172 13.97 -23.88 3.49
C TYR A 172 14.95 -23.15 4.41
N TYR A 173 14.45 -22.39 5.38
CA TYR A 173 15.29 -21.71 6.38
C TYR A 173 15.55 -22.55 7.64
N HIS A 174 15.22 -23.84 7.61
CA HIS A 174 15.47 -24.77 8.71
C HIS A 174 14.92 -24.29 10.07
N LEU A 175 13.75 -23.64 10.06
CA LEU A 175 13.10 -23.14 11.28
C LEU A 175 12.57 -24.26 12.19
N THR A 176 12.67 -25.51 11.73
CA THR A 176 12.34 -26.73 12.46
C THR A 176 13.29 -27.85 12.07
N GLU A 177 13.54 -28.78 12.99
CA GLU A 177 13.76 -30.18 12.61
C GLU A 177 12.41 -30.74 12.16
N LYS A 178 12.15 -30.79 10.84
CA LYS A 178 10.91 -31.28 10.21
C LYS A 178 9.62 -30.98 11.00
N LEU A 179 8.92 -29.89 10.66
CA LEU A 179 7.57 -29.55 11.14
C LEU A 179 6.80 -30.78 11.66
N SER A 180 6.66 -30.89 12.98
CA SER A 180 5.76 -31.90 13.53
C SER A 180 4.34 -31.60 13.04
N THR A 181 3.56 -32.64 12.77
CA THR A 181 2.19 -32.53 12.25
C THR A 181 1.34 -31.55 13.07
N GLU A 182 1.54 -31.52 14.39
CA GLU A 182 0.83 -30.63 15.32
C GLU A 182 1.15 -29.14 15.11
N LYS A 183 2.43 -28.78 14.90
CA LYS A 183 2.82 -27.37 14.67
C LYS A 183 2.39 -26.89 13.28
N ALA A 184 2.38 -27.78 12.30
CA ALA A 184 1.85 -27.49 10.97
C ALA A 184 0.34 -27.20 11.03
N ILE A 185 -0.41 -27.98 11.81
CA ILE A 185 -1.86 -27.76 12.02
C ILE A 185 -2.12 -26.46 12.77
N GLU A 186 -1.41 -26.17 13.87
CA GLU A 186 -1.58 -24.91 14.61
C GLU A 186 -1.28 -23.70 13.72
N PHE A 187 -0.28 -23.82 12.86
CA PHE A 187 0.07 -22.80 11.89
C PHE A 187 -0.99 -22.62 10.81
N GLU A 188 -1.48 -23.72 10.25
CA GLU A 188 -2.60 -23.74 9.30
C GLU A 188 -3.85 -23.09 9.87
N ASP A 189 -4.24 -23.46 11.08
CA ASP A 189 -5.45 -22.97 11.71
C ASP A 189 -5.33 -21.51 12.13
N THR A 190 -4.12 -21.08 12.52
CA THR A 190 -3.81 -19.67 12.73
C THR A 190 -4.00 -18.86 11.43
N ILE A 191 -3.42 -19.31 10.32
CA ILE A 191 -3.54 -18.63 9.03
C ILE A 191 -5.01 -18.56 8.62
N LYS A 192 -5.76 -19.65 8.79
CA LYS A 192 -7.20 -19.70 8.51
C LYS A 192 -7.98 -18.67 9.36
N LYS A 193 -7.66 -18.56 10.65
CA LYS A 193 -8.34 -17.65 11.57
C LYS A 193 -8.08 -16.17 11.24
N GLU A 194 -6.81 -15.80 11.05
CA GLU A 194 -6.40 -14.38 10.86
C GLU A 194 -6.83 -13.82 9.50
N LEU A 195 -7.03 -14.67 8.49
CA LEU A 195 -7.53 -14.25 7.17
C LEU A 195 -9.07 -14.11 7.12
N SER A 196 -9.77 -14.09 8.27
CA SER A 196 -11.23 -13.92 8.42
C SER A 196 -12.06 -14.96 7.64
N LEU A 197 -11.84 -16.23 7.96
CA LEU A 197 -12.41 -17.34 7.21
C LEU A 197 -13.29 -18.17 8.13
N ASN A 198 -14.60 -17.93 8.05
CA ASN A 198 -15.53 -19.02 8.30
C ASN A 198 -15.58 -19.88 7.04
N GLU A 199 -15.64 -21.20 7.22
CA GLU A 199 -15.82 -22.18 6.15
C GLU A 199 -17.01 -21.87 5.24
#